data_AF-A0A538QGE2-F1
#
_entry.id   AF-A0A538QGE2-F1
#
_cell.length_a   1.000
_cell.length_b   1.000
_cell.length_c   1.000
_cell.angle_alpha   90.00
_cell.angle_beta   90.00
_cell.angle_gamma   90.00
#
_symmetry.space_group_name_H-M   'P 1'
#
loop_
_entity.id
_entity.type
_entity.pdbx_description
1 polymer ?
#
loop_
_entity_poly.entity_id
_entity_poly.type
_entity_poly.pdbx_seq_one_letter_code
_entity_poly.pdbx_strand_id
1 'polypeptide(L)'
;MTVSLSNTNQTSLPIDRTSITFTGGASGNYATPVRVTVSAPVDSNNVSETATVTVSGAGATPATVMTAVGDSTVVQNWGWPTPFPTTTTVSAEFAFGYQVSVGAVATLDSFHTYVPTAVGNYRMALYTDAGGVPGTLVADMGGARAVVNGVNDAPVLNGATLSDPSYFVVIRFSADTNIGFAATGVTGRQCFRNTPYQAITDAWATSFGASTCATARLMNLWFTTVHQ
;
A
#
# COMPACT_ATOMS: atom_id res chain seq x y z
N MET A 1 28.22 -36.04 23.26
CA MET A 1 26.93 -35.54 23.75
C MET A 1 26.18 -34.91 22.61
N THR A 2 24.88 -35.15 22.48
CA THR A 2 24.05 -34.50 21.46
C THR A 2 23.08 -33.55 22.15
N VAL A 3 22.97 -32.34 21.60
CA VAL A 3 21.99 -31.33 21.97
C VAL A 3 20.97 -31.26 20.84
N SER A 4 19.70 -31.34 21.19
CA SER A 4 18.57 -31.24 20.27
C SER A 4 18.08 -29.79 20.21
N LEU A 5 17.74 -29.35 19.01
CA LEU A 5 17.15 -28.05 18.71
C LEU A 5 15.74 -28.29 18.15
N SER A 6 14.74 -27.69 18.76
CA SER A 6 13.37 -27.69 18.23
C SER A 6 12.87 -26.27 18.01
N ASN A 7 11.95 -26.12 17.07
CA ASN A 7 11.38 -24.86 16.65
C ASN A 7 9.86 -25.03 16.49
N THR A 8 9.09 -24.14 17.10
CA THR A 8 7.62 -24.17 17.04
C THR A 8 7.05 -23.74 15.69
N ASN A 9 7.84 -23.10 14.82
CA ASN A 9 7.40 -22.56 13.54
C ASN A 9 8.46 -22.79 12.43
N GLN A 10 8.84 -24.05 12.21
CA GLN A 10 9.91 -24.42 11.27
C GLN A 10 9.58 -24.08 9.80
N THR A 11 8.31 -23.94 9.44
CA THR A 11 7.88 -23.58 8.08
C THR A 11 8.14 -22.12 7.77
N SER A 12 7.90 -21.23 8.73
CA SER A 12 7.96 -19.78 8.54
C SER A 12 9.26 -19.17 9.09
N LEU A 13 9.94 -19.86 10.01
CA LEU A 13 11.21 -19.42 10.59
C LEU A 13 12.21 -20.57 10.71
N PRO A 14 12.62 -21.23 9.62
CA PRO A 14 13.47 -22.40 9.69
C PRO A 14 14.82 -22.13 10.36
N ILE A 15 15.20 -23.06 11.25
CA ILE A 15 16.59 -23.20 11.70
C ILE A 15 17.37 -24.13 10.76
N ASP A 16 18.65 -23.84 10.55
CA ASP A 16 19.53 -24.57 9.63
C ASP A 16 19.94 -25.97 10.09
N ARG A 17 19.67 -26.32 11.36
CA ARG A 17 19.91 -27.67 11.91
C ARG A 17 19.06 -27.95 13.15
N THR A 18 18.73 -29.21 13.36
CA THR A 18 17.91 -29.68 14.51
C THR A 18 18.73 -30.36 15.61
N SER A 19 20.05 -30.43 15.46
CA SER A 19 20.93 -30.97 16.50
C SER A 19 22.36 -30.44 16.39
N ILE A 20 23.08 -30.48 17.52
CA ILE A 20 24.51 -30.16 17.62
C ILE A 20 25.19 -31.32 18.37
N THR A 21 26.29 -31.83 17.83
CA THR A 21 27.08 -32.87 18.48
C THR A 21 28.34 -32.29 19.09
N PHE A 22 28.50 -32.49 20.39
CA PHE A 22 29.71 -32.18 21.13
C PHE A 22 30.52 -33.46 21.38
N THR A 23 31.82 -33.41 21.09
CA THR A 23 32.77 -34.53 21.20
C THR A 23 33.96 -34.14 22.08
N GLY A 24 34.65 -35.14 22.64
CA GLY A 24 35.97 -34.98 23.28
C GLY A 24 36.04 -34.18 24.58
N GLY A 25 34.93 -33.71 25.15
CA GLY A 25 34.93 -32.94 26.40
C GLY A 25 35.79 -31.68 26.29
N ALA A 26 36.56 -31.36 27.34
CA ALA A 26 37.46 -30.19 27.36
C ALA A 26 38.55 -30.22 26.27
N SER A 27 38.97 -31.42 25.84
CA SER A 27 39.94 -31.60 24.76
C SER A 27 39.30 -31.71 23.37
N GLY A 28 37.97 -31.60 23.29
CA GLY A 28 37.21 -31.62 22.05
C GLY A 28 36.60 -30.26 21.74
N ASN A 29 35.32 -30.22 21.37
CA ASN A 29 34.67 -28.99 20.89
C ASN A 29 33.75 -28.31 21.91
N TYR A 30 33.81 -28.70 23.19
CA TYR A 30 32.95 -28.12 24.24
C TYR A 30 33.19 -26.61 24.41
N ALA A 31 34.41 -26.13 24.15
CA ALA A 31 34.78 -24.72 24.26
C ALA A 31 34.57 -23.93 22.95
N THR A 32 34.18 -24.59 21.85
CA THR A 32 34.06 -23.94 20.53
C THR A 32 32.60 -23.52 20.30
N PRO A 33 32.31 -22.21 20.12
CA PRO A 33 30.96 -21.76 19.81
C PRO A 33 30.42 -22.38 18.51
N VAL A 34 29.18 -22.88 18.55
CA VAL A 34 28.47 -23.39 17.37
C VAL A 34 27.34 -22.43 17.04
N ARG A 35 27.31 -21.91 15.80
CA ARG A 35 26.31 -20.94 15.34
C ARG A 35 25.11 -21.66 14.74
N VAL A 36 23.92 -21.43 15.28
CA VAL A 36 22.63 -21.78 14.66
C VAL A 36 22.09 -20.58 13.91
N THR A 37 21.69 -20.77 12.66
CA THR A 37 21.14 -19.69 11.82
C THR A 37 19.64 -19.88 11.74
N VAL A 38 18.91 -18.80 12.03
CA VAL A 38 17.47 -18.70 11.78
C VAL A 38 17.32 -17.84 10.54
N SER A 39 16.64 -18.37 9.52
CA SER A 39 16.43 -17.66 8.25
C SER A 39 14.95 -17.66 7.94
N ALA A 40 14.28 -16.52 8.07
CA ALA A 40 12.94 -16.38 7.54
C ALA A 40 12.97 -16.57 6.00
N PRO A 41 12.02 -17.32 5.42
CA PRO A 41 11.78 -17.30 3.98
C PRO A 41 11.25 -15.92 3.58
N VAL A 42 11.11 -15.71 2.27
CA VAL A 42 10.37 -14.56 1.75
C VAL A 42 8.95 -14.65 2.29
N ASP A 43 8.53 -13.60 3.00
CA ASP A 43 7.18 -13.50 3.55
C ASP A 43 6.16 -13.54 2.41
N SER A 44 5.06 -14.25 2.65
CA SER A 44 4.01 -14.47 1.65
C SER A 44 2.70 -13.80 2.03
N ASN A 45 2.63 -13.18 3.20
CA ASN A 45 1.41 -12.58 3.72
C ASN A 45 1.73 -11.38 4.64
N ASN A 46 0.72 -10.89 5.36
CA ASN A 46 0.75 -9.67 6.19
C ASN A 46 0.72 -9.94 7.70
N VAL A 47 1.21 -11.10 8.13
CA VAL A 47 1.10 -11.57 9.51
C VAL A 47 2.50 -11.84 10.03
N SER A 48 3.00 -11.00 10.94
CA SER A 48 4.29 -11.25 11.58
C SER A 48 4.34 -12.61 12.29
N GLU A 49 5.38 -13.39 12.06
CA GLU A 49 5.58 -14.66 12.74
C GLU A 49 6.54 -14.59 13.94
N THR A 50 6.27 -15.46 14.89
CA THR A 50 7.17 -15.75 16.00
C THR A 50 7.51 -17.24 16.05
N ALA A 51 8.70 -17.53 16.54
CA ALA A 51 9.17 -18.88 16.84
C ALA A 51 9.84 -18.90 18.21
N THR A 52 9.66 -20.01 18.93
CA THR A 52 10.49 -20.33 20.09
C THR A 52 11.43 -21.45 19.70
N VAL A 53 12.73 -21.16 19.73
CA VAL A 53 13.77 -22.17 19.56
C VAL A 53 14.13 -22.72 20.93
N THR A 54 13.97 -24.03 21.12
CA THR A 54 14.34 -24.72 22.36
C THR A 54 15.61 -25.54 22.15
N VAL A 55 16.59 -25.32 23.02
CA VAL A 55 17.86 -26.04 23.06
C VAL A 55 17.83 -26.98 24.27
N SER A 56 18.06 -28.27 24.05
CA SER A 56 17.97 -29.29 25.10
C SER A 56 19.05 -30.36 24.98
N GLY A 57 19.59 -30.83 26.11
CA GLY A 57 20.57 -31.90 26.15
C GLY A 57 20.50 -32.66 27.47
N ALA A 58 20.94 -33.92 27.47
CA ALA A 58 20.90 -34.77 28.66
C ALA A 58 21.65 -34.12 29.83
N GLY A 59 20.97 -33.95 30.97
CA GLY A 59 21.54 -33.36 32.19
C GLY A 59 21.58 -31.82 32.23
N ALA A 60 21.05 -31.14 31.21
CA ALA A 60 20.96 -29.68 31.18
C ALA A 60 19.50 -29.22 31.21
N THR A 61 19.23 -28.13 31.93
CA THR A 61 17.93 -27.45 31.84
C THR A 61 17.77 -26.88 30.42
N PRO A 62 16.63 -27.10 29.74
CA PRO A 62 16.39 -26.52 28.43
C PRO A 62 16.49 -24.99 28.45
N ALA A 63 17.12 -24.43 27.42
CA ALA A 63 17.17 -23.00 27.19
C ALA A 63 16.27 -22.65 26.01
N THR A 64 15.53 -21.55 26.11
CA THR A 64 14.66 -21.06 25.05
C THR A 64 15.10 -19.69 24.56
N VAL A 65 15.02 -19.49 23.26
CA VAL A 65 15.21 -18.19 22.61
C VAL A 65 13.97 -17.92 21.79
N MET A 66 13.33 -16.78 22.06
CA MET A 66 12.24 -16.29 21.22
C MET A 66 12.85 -15.51 20.07
N THR A 67 12.43 -15.85 18.85
CA THR A 67 12.81 -15.15 17.62
C THR A 67 11.56 -14.59 16.97
N ALA A 68 11.57 -13.29 16.71
CA ALA A 68 10.52 -12.61 15.96
C ALA A 68 11.13 -12.10 14.65
N VAL A 69 10.36 -12.22 13.57
CA VAL A 69 10.65 -11.56 12.30
C VAL A 69 9.44 -10.71 11.98
N GLY A 70 9.67 -9.42 11.76
CA GLY A 70 8.62 -8.49 11.35
C GLY A 70 8.63 -8.38 9.84
N ASP A 71 7.45 -8.27 9.24
CA ASP A 71 7.35 -7.89 7.84
C ASP A 71 7.84 -6.45 7.68
N SER A 72 8.55 -6.22 6.58
CA SER A 72 8.92 -4.87 6.18
C SER A 72 7.68 -4.16 5.69
N THR A 73 7.43 -2.94 6.18
CA THR A 73 6.35 -2.13 5.61
C THR A 73 6.61 -1.87 4.14
N VAL A 74 5.76 -2.40 3.27
CA VAL A 74 5.80 -2.18 1.83
C VAL A 74 4.87 -1.04 1.47
N VAL A 75 5.44 -0.01 0.87
CA VAL A 75 4.72 1.15 0.36
C VAL A 75 4.55 0.99 -1.14
N GLN A 76 3.30 1.03 -1.60
CA GLN A 76 2.96 0.83 -3.01
C GLN A 76 2.12 1.97 -3.57
N ASN A 77 2.55 2.50 -4.71
CA ASN A 77 1.81 3.50 -5.46
C ASN A 77 0.92 2.85 -6.52
N TRP A 78 -0.33 3.30 -6.60
CA TRP A 78 -1.33 2.84 -7.57
C TRP A 78 -1.82 4.00 -8.42
N GLY A 79 -1.68 3.89 -9.75
CA GLY A 79 -2.01 4.96 -10.69
C GLY A 79 -0.76 5.47 -11.41
N TRP A 80 -0.65 6.79 -11.58
CA TRP A 80 0.38 7.40 -12.44
C TRP A 80 1.20 8.48 -11.70
N PRO A 81 2.19 8.10 -10.87
CA PRO A 81 2.98 9.02 -10.07
C PRO A 81 4.03 9.82 -10.85
N THR A 82 4.54 9.28 -11.96
CA THR A 82 5.56 9.96 -12.77
C THR A 82 4.93 11.11 -13.55
N PRO A 83 5.35 12.38 -13.34
CA PRO A 83 4.78 13.53 -14.03
C PRO A 83 4.80 13.36 -15.55
N PHE A 84 3.64 13.58 -16.17
CA PHE A 84 3.51 13.52 -17.60
C PHE A 84 4.06 14.78 -18.29
N PRO A 85 4.50 14.68 -19.56
CA PRO A 85 5.20 15.77 -20.24
C PRO A 85 4.29 16.89 -20.74
N THR A 86 2.97 16.68 -20.75
CA THR A 86 1.98 17.68 -21.20
C THR A 86 0.95 17.92 -20.11
N THR A 87 0.07 18.90 -20.33
CA THR A 87 -0.95 19.28 -19.36
C THR A 87 -2.32 19.39 -20.04
N THR A 88 -3.38 19.16 -19.27
CA THR A 88 -4.76 19.47 -19.70
C THR A 88 -5.46 20.22 -18.58
N THR A 89 -6.46 21.03 -18.94
CA THR A 89 -7.31 21.70 -17.97
C THR A 89 -8.41 20.76 -17.48
N VAL A 90 -8.52 20.63 -16.17
CA VAL A 90 -9.65 20.02 -15.48
C VAL A 90 -10.51 21.16 -14.96
N SER A 91 -11.75 21.25 -15.46
CA SER A 91 -12.67 22.29 -15.01
C SER A 91 -13.16 22.03 -13.59
N ALA A 92 -13.36 23.12 -12.83
CA ALA A 92 -13.95 23.09 -11.48
C ALA A 92 -15.39 22.54 -11.44
N GLU A 93 -16.04 22.44 -12.61
CA GLU A 93 -17.42 21.94 -12.74
C GLU A 93 -17.52 20.41 -12.74
N PHE A 94 -16.40 19.69 -12.68
CA PHE A 94 -16.40 18.24 -12.78
C PHE A 94 -15.57 17.56 -11.69
N ALA A 95 -16.02 16.37 -11.31
CA ALA A 95 -15.22 15.38 -10.62
C ALA A 95 -14.81 14.33 -11.63
N PHE A 96 -13.50 14.11 -11.77
CA PHE A 96 -12.91 13.13 -12.68
C PHE A 96 -12.37 11.95 -11.89
N GLY A 97 -12.70 10.74 -12.32
CA GLY A 97 -12.23 9.49 -11.76
C GLY A 97 -11.53 8.62 -12.80
N TYR A 98 -10.47 7.94 -12.41
CA TYR A 98 -9.85 6.89 -13.21
C TYR A 98 -9.87 5.56 -12.48
N GLN A 99 -10.19 4.50 -13.23
CA GLN A 99 -10.07 3.15 -12.75
C GLN A 99 -8.58 2.79 -12.58
N VAL A 100 -8.25 2.22 -11.43
CA VAL A 100 -6.90 1.76 -11.08
C VAL A 100 -7.01 0.34 -10.55
N SER A 101 -6.27 -0.58 -11.16
CA SER A 101 -6.20 -1.97 -10.70
C SER A 101 -5.27 -2.08 -9.48
N VAL A 102 -5.78 -2.66 -8.40
CA VAL A 102 -5.06 -2.91 -7.15
C VAL A 102 -4.85 -4.42 -7.04
N GLY A 103 -3.59 -4.83 -6.91
CA GLY A 103 -3.18 -6.23 -7.03
C GLY A 103 -3.12 -7.03 -5.73
N ALA A 104 -3.32 -6.39 -4.57
CA ALA A 104 -3.24 -7.03 -3.26
C ALA A 104 -4.11 -6.30 -2.23
N VAL A 105 -4.46 -7.00 -1.16
CA VAL A 105 -5.14 -6.39 0.00
C VAL A 105 -4.14 -5.49 0.73
N ALA A 106 -4.45 -4.20 0.87
CA ALA A 106 -3.57 -3.25 1.54
C ALA A 106 -4.36 -2.09 2.15
N THR A 107 -3.76 -1.38 3.10
CA THR A 107 -4.37 -0.23 3.76
C THR A 107 -4.07 1.03 2.96
N LEU A 108 -5.10 1.78 2.58
CA LEU A 108 -4.96 3.07 1.90
C LEU A 108 -4.34 4.11 2.85
N ASP A 109 -3.26 4.75 2.42
CA ASP A 109 -2.47 5.69 3.24
C ASP A 109 -2.68 7.15 2.81
N SER A 110 -2.51 7.43 1.52
CA SER A 110 -2.51 8.80 1.01
C SER A 110 -2.96 8.89 -0.45
N PHE A 111 -3.46 10.07 -0.83
CA PHE A 111 -3.80 10.46 -2.19
C PHE A 111 -2.82 11.48 -2.71
N HIS A 112 -2.60 11.46 -4.03
CA HIS A 112 -1.64 12.32 -4.67
C HIS A 112 -2.07 12.76 -6.07
N THR A 113 -1.67 13.97 -6.43
CA THR A 113 -1.79 14.49 -7.79
C THR A 113 -0.59 15.36 -8.15
N TYR A 114 -0.23 15.44 -9.43
CA TYR A 114 0.78 16.37 -9.92
C TYR A 114 0.14 17.50 -10.72
N VAL A 115 0.37 18.74 -10.27
CA VAL A 115 -0.15 19.95 -10.88
C VAL A 115 0.99 20.91 -11.23
N PRO A 116 1.15 21.32 -12.51
CA PRO A 116 2.21 22.22 -12.98
C PRO A 116 2.03 23.70 -12.57
N THR A 117 0.86 24.09 -12.06
CA THR A 117 0.58 25.49 -11.70
C THR A 117 -0.42 25.53 -10.56
N ALA A 118 0.00 26.11 -9.42
CA ALA A 118 -0.81 26.22 -8.22
C ALA A 118 -2.02 27.14 -8.43
N VAL A 119 -3.23 26.60 -8.37
CA VAL A 119 -4.48 27.38 -8.40
C VAL A 119 -5.54 26.69 -7.53
N GLY A 120 -6.18 27.45 -6.65
CA GLY A 120 -7.34 26.99 -5.88
C GLY A 120 -7.04 25.86 -4.89
N ASN A 121 -8.04 25.03 -4.66
CA ASN A 121 -8.00 23.89 -3.74
C ASN A 121 -8.44 22.62 -4.45
N TYR A 122 -8.03 21.47 -3.93
CA TYR A 122 -8.40 20.16 -4.45
C TYR A 122 -8.95 19.26 -3.36
N ARG A 123 -9.74 18.26 -3.78
CA ARG A 123 -10.11 17.10 -2.98
C ARG A 123 -10.00 15.83 -3.80
N MET A 124 -9.65 14.76 -3.13
CA MET A 124 -9.57 13.41 -3.69
C MET A 124 -10.37 12.43 -2.84
N ALA A 125 -10.85 11.39 -3.52
CA ALA A 125 -11.56 10.27 -2.92
C ALA A 125 -11.29 8.98 -3.70
N LEU A 126 -11.58 7.87 -3.05
CA LEU A 126 -11.58 6.54 -3.63
C LEU A 126 -13.02 6.00 -3.63
N TYR A 127 -13.45 5.49 -4.77
CA TYR A 127 -14.73 4.81 -4.92
C TYR A 127 -14.50 3.36 -5.36
N THR A 128 -15.39 2.44 -4.97
CA THR A 128 -15.38 1.07 -5.48
C THR A 128 -15.57 1.05 -7.00
N ASP A 129 -15.10 -0.01 -7.64
CA ASP A 129 -15.40 -0.29 -9.03
C ASP A 129 -16.68 -1.13 -9.15
N ALA A 130 -17.74 -0.55 -9.70
CA ALA A 130 -19.04 -1.19 -9.89
C ALA A 130 -19.25 -1.60 -11.37
N GLY A 131 -18.28 -2.31 -11.95
CA GLY A 131 -18.37 -2.80 -13.33
C GLY A 131 -17.86 -1.81 -14.38
N GLY A 132 -16.74 -1.15 -14.10
CA GLY A 132 -16.12 -0.12 -14.94
C GLY A 132 -16.70 1.27 -14.72
N VAL A 133 -17.46 1.48 -13.65
CA VAL A 133 -17.99 2.78 -13.23
C VAL A 133 -17.76 2.98 -11.73
N PRO A 134 -17.49 4.21 -11.25
CA PRO A 134 -17.33 4.47 -9.82
C PRO A 134 -18.63 4.18 -9.06
N GLY A 135 -18.54 3.41 -7.97
CA GLY A 135 -19.65 2.97 -7.15
C GLY A 135 -19.77 3.72 -5.82
N THR A 136 -19.48 3.01 -4.73
CA THR A 136 -19.62 3.47 -3.34
C THR A 136 -18.34 4.13 -2.86
N LEU A 137 -18.46 5.20 -2.07
CA LEU A 137 -17.30 5.87 -1.44
C LEU A 137 -16.60 4.92 -0.47
N VAL A 138 -15.29 4.76 -0.64
CA VAL A 138 -14.42 3.94 0.20
C VAL A 138 -13.72 4.81 1.23
N ALA A 139 -13.10 5.89 0.75
CA ALA A 139 -12.31 6.80 1.57
C ALA A 139 -12.13 8.14 0.87
N ASP A 140 -11.77 9.16 1.62
CA ASP A 140 -11.38 10.47 1.10
C ASP A 140 -10.29 11.12 1.95
N MET A 141 -9.69 12.17 1.39
CA MET A 141 -8.61 12.91 2.07
C MET A 141 -9.07 13.81 3.23
N GLY A 142 -10.35 13.76 3.59
CA GLY A 142 -10.97 14.75 4.45
C GLY A 142 -11.20 16.05 3.70
N GLY A 143 -10.92 17.17 4.35
CA GLY A 143 -11.18 18.52 3.82
C GLY A 143 -10.37 18.91 2.59
N ALA A 144 -10.77 20.02 1.98
CA ALA A 144 -10.04 20.62 0.85
C ALA A 144 -8.65 21.09 1.26
N ARG A 145 -7.69 20.98 0.35
CA ARG A 145 -6.31 21.48 0.52
C ARG A 145 -5.94 22.41 -0.62
N ALA A 146 -5.12 23.42 -0.32
CA ALA A 146 -4.60 24.32 -1.35
C ALA A 146 -3.73 23.54 -2.33
N VAL A 147 -3.89 23.82 -3.63
CA VAL A 147 -3.06 23.25 -4.67
C VAL A 147 -1.69 23.94 -4.66
N VAL A 148 -0.62 23.16 -4.70
CA VAL A 148 0.76 23.62 -4.87
C VAL A 148 1.29 23.22 -6.24
N ASN A 149 2.33 23.93 -6.70
CA ASN A 149 3.05 23.57 -7.91
C ASN A 149 3.92 22.33 -7.62
N GLY A 150 3.75 21.27 -8.40
CA GLY A 150 4.41 20.00 -8.23
C GLY A 150 3.46 18.92 -7.70
N VAL A 151 4.01 18.03 -6.87
CA VAL A 151 3.26 16.96 -6.22
C VAL A 151 2.44 17.53 -5.07
N ASN A 152 1.18 17.13 -5.01
CA ASN A 152 0.21 17.52 -4.00
C ASN A 152 -0.18 16.28 -3.19
N ASP A 153 0.24 16.23 -1.94
CA ASP A 153 0.03 15.08 -1.05
C ASP A 153 -1.14 15.33 -0.09
N ALA A 154 -1.98 14.32 0.08
CA ALA A 154 -3.08 14.38 1.03
C ALA A 154 -3.24 13.06 1.80
N PRO A 155 -3.28 13.10 3.15
CA PRO A 155 -3.48 11.90 3.95
C PRO A 155 -4.91 11.38 3.79
N VAL A 156 -5.12 10.09 4.07
CA VAL A 156 -6.44 9.49 4.20
C VAL A 156 -6.87 9.48 5.66
N LEU A 157 -8.09 9.92 5.97
CA LEU A 157 -8.53 10.04 7.37
C LEU A 157 -8.89 8.70 8.03
N ASN A 158 -9.28 7.68 7.25
CA ASN A 158 -9.84 6.43 7.78
C ASN A 158 -9.11 5.16 7.35
N GLY A 159 -7.91 5.26 6.74
CA GLY A 159 -7.03 4.11 6.49
C GLY A 159 -7.72 2.90 5.89
N ALA A 160 -8.59 3.07 4.89
CA ALA A 160 -9.48 2.00 4.45
C ALA A 160 -8.68 0.80 3.92
N THR A 161 -9.05 -0.41 4.35
CA THR A 161 -8.51 -1.65 3.77
C THR A 161 -9.11 -1.85 2.38
N LEU A 162 -8.25 -1.93 1.38
CA LEU A 162 -8.62 -2.23 0.00
C LEU A 162 -8.61 -3.74 -0.19
N SER A 163 -9.71 -4.29 -0.69
CA SER A 163 -9.88 -5.74 -0.92
C SER A 163 -10.27 -6.08 -2.37
N ASP A 164 -10.75 -5.09 -3.11
CA ASP A 164 -11.24 -5.28 -4.48
C ASP A 164 -10.09 -5.14 -5.48
N PRO A 165 -10.15 -5.82 -6.64
CA PRO A 165 -9.09 -5.80 -7.65
C PRO A 165 -8.94 -4.43 -8.34
N SER A 166 -9.90 -3.52 -8.16
CA SER A 166 -9.88 -2.20 -8.78
C SER A 166 -10.74 -1.19 -8.05
N TYR A 167 -10.31 0.07 -8.12
CA TYR A 167 -10.99 1.21 -7.54
C TYR A 167 -10.95 2.39 -8.50
N PHE A 168 -11.79 3.40 -8.25
CA PHE A 168 -11.73 4.68 -8.93
C PHE A 168 -11.10 5.73 -8.01
N VAL A 169 -9.92 6.24 -8.39
CA VAL A 169 -9.34 7.44 -7.77
C VAL A 169 -9.97 8.67 -8.42
N VAL A 170 -10.60 9.51 -7.61
CA VAL A 170 -11.38 10.65 -8.05
C VAL A 170 -10.76 11.94 -7.54
N ILE A 171 -10.76 12.98 -8.36
CA ILE A 171 -10.34 14.33 -8.01
C ILE A 171 -11.39 15.37 -8.45
N ARG A 172 -11.46 16.48 -7.70
CA ARG A 172 -12.12 17.72 -8.12
C ARG A 172 -11.37 18.94 -7.61
N PHE A 173 -11.54 20.07 -8.26
CA PHE A 173 -10.87 21.33 -7.94
C PHE A 173 -11.87 22.46 -7.67
N SER A 174 -11.45 23.48 -6.92
CA SER A 174 -12.24 24.69 -6.68
C SER A 174 -12.11 25.75 -7.78
N ALA A 175 -11.22 25.54 -8.74
CA ALA A 175 -10.93 26.41 -9.87
C ALA A 175 -10.41 25.55 -11.03
N ASP A 176 -10.57 26.02 -12.27
CA ASP A 176 -10.02 25.35 -13.44
C ASP A 176 -8.50 25.17 -13.26
N THR A 177 -8.05 23.91 -13.26
CA THR A 177 -6.69 23.56 -12.85
C THR A 177 -6.03 22.74 -13.94
N ASN A 178 -4.83 23.13 -14.36
CA ASN A 178 -4.02 22.31 -15.25
C ASN A 178 -3.45 21.14 -14.46
N ILE A 179 -3.53 19.93 -15.01
CA ILE A 179 -2.98 18.71 -14.42
C ILE A 179 -2.03 18.05 -15.42
N GLY A 180 -1.04 17.31 -14.94
CA GLY A 180 -0.19 16.49 -15.82
C GLY A 180 -1.02 15.49 -16.62
N PHE A 181 -0.76 15.41 -17.93
CA PHE A 181 -1.56 14.69 -18.91
C PHE A 181 -0.68 13.85 -19.84
N ALA A 182 -0.97 12.56 -19.90
CA ALA A 182 -0.15 11.55 -20.56
C ALA A 182 -0.04 11.76 -22.06
N ALA A 183 1.02 11.26 -22.71
CA ALA A 183 1.15 11.30 -24.16
C ALA A 183 0.01 10.55 -24.88
N THR A 184 -0.14 10.77 -26.18
CA THR A 184 -1.13 10.05 -27.01
C THR A 184 -0.93 8.54 -26.91
N GLY A 185 -2.02 7.79 -26.75
CA GLY A 185 -2.01 6.32 -26.63
C GLY A 185 -1.84 5.80 -25.20
N VAL A 186 -1.46 6.64 -24.24
CA VAL A 186 -1.43 6.28 -22.82
C VAL A 186 -2.79 6.61 -22.21
N THR A 187 -3.68 5.62 -22.20
CA THR A 187 -5.10 5.79 -21.86
C THR A 187 -5.60 4.82 -20.79
N GLY A 188 -6.71 5.17 -20.15
CA GLY A 188 -7.43 4.30 -19.22
C GLY A 188 -8.92 4.66 -19.15
N ARG A 189 -9.67 3.88 -18.37
CA ARG A 189 -11.10 4.11 -18.15
C ARG A 189 -11.26 5.32 -17.24
N GLN A 190 -11.71 6.43 -17.83
CA GLN A 190 -12.06 7.66 -17.13
C GLN A 190 -13.57 7.74 -17.00
N CYS A 191 -14.04 8.21 -15.86
CA CYS A 191 -15.43 8.59 -15.65
C CYS A 191 -15.48 9.99 -15.05
N PHE A 192 -16.45 10.80 -15.45
CA PHE A 192 -16.66 12.10 -14.87
C PHE A 192 -18.14 12.36 -14.61
N ARG A 193 -18.41 13.25 -13.66
CA ARG A 193 -19.76 13.77 -13.39
C ARG A 193 -19.67 15.26 -13.14
N ASN A 194 -20.75 15.98 -13.46
CA ASN A 194 -20.89 17.39 -13.10
C ASN A 194 -20.94 17.52 -11.57
N THR A 195 -20.34 18.56 -11.01
CA THR A 195 -20.33 18.88 -9.58
C THR A 195 -21.18 20.10 -9.21
N PRO A 196 -22.29 20.47 -9.91
CA PRO A 196 -22.83 21.82 -9.86
C PRO A 196 -23.55 22.15 -8.53
N TYR A 197 -23.39 21.32 -7.51
CA TYR A 197 -24.02 21.43 -6.20
C TYR A 197 -23.06 21.27 -5.03
N GLN A 198 -21.73 21.27 -5.25
CA GLN A 198 -20.81 21.06 -4.14
C GLN A 198 -19.67 22.08 -4.14
N ALA A 199 -19.69 22.97 -3.14
CA ALA A 199 -18.50 23.74 -2.80
C ALA A 199 -17.35 22.75 -2.56
N ILE A 200 -16.11 23.16 -2.81
CA ILE A 200 -14.96 22.27 -2.61
C ILE A 200 -14.95 21.66 -1.19
N THR A 201 -15.49 22.39 -0.20
CA THR A 201 -15.67 22.00 1.20
C THR A 201 -16.71 20.92 1.48
N ASP A 202 -17.62 20.63 0.55
CA ASP A 202 -18.72 19.70 0.81
C ASP A 202 -18.24 18.25 0.84
N ALA A 203 -18.80 17.43 1.72
CA ALA A 203 -18.39 16.03 1.82
C ALA A 203 -18.61 15.27 0.50
N TRP A 204 -17.78 14.27 0.25
CA TRP A 204 -18.00 13.35 -0.85
C TRP A 204 -19.31 12.58 -0.65
N ALA A 205 -20.09 12.45 -1.71
CA ALA A 205 -21.31 11.66 -1.68
C ALA A 205 -20.97 10.18 -1.48
N THR A 206 -21.78 9.46 -0.71
CA THR A 206 -21.61 8.02 -0.43
C THR A 206 -21.70 7.15 -1.69
N SER A 207 -22.34 7.65 -2.74
CA SER A 207 -22.29 7.10 -4.10
C SER A 207 -21.78 8.15 -5.09
N PHE A 208 -21.01 7.71 -6.08
CA PHE A 208 -20.59 8.57 -7.18
C PHE A 208 -21.75 8.96 -8.10
N GLY A 209 -22.86 8.23 -8.10
CA GLY A 209 -24.03 8.56 -8.91
C GLY A 209 -23.79 8.49 -10.42
N ALA A 210 -24.66 9.15 -11.19
CA ALA A 210 -24.60 9.12 -12.65
C ALA A 210 -23.30 9.75 -13.17
N SER A 211 -22.61 9.02 -14.04
CA SER A 211 -21.34 9.44 -14.63
C SER A 211 -21.27 9.09 -16.10
N THR A 212 -20.46 9.86 -16.84
CA THR A 212 -20.11 9.57 -18.22
C THR A 212 -18.71 8.99 -18.24
N CYS A 213 -18.56 7.83 -18.86
CA CYS A 213 -17.29 7.12 -18.91
C CYS A 213 -16.80 6.91 -20.34
N ALA A 214 -15.49 7.01 -20.52
CA ALA A 214 -14.82 6.77 -21.79
C ALA A 214 -13.40 6.25 -21.55
N THR A 215 -12.78 5.76 -22.62
CA THR A 215 -11.32 5.59 -22.63
C THR A 215 -10.70 6.95 -22.94
N ALA A 216 -9.89 7.48 -22.03
CA ALA A 216 -9.27 8.78 -22.15
C ALA A 216 -7.79 8.72 -21.78
N ARG A 217 -7.01 9.70 -22.24
CA ARG A 217 -5.60 9.86 -21.84
C ARG A 217 -5.50 10.03 -20.34
N LEU A 218 -4.45 9.50 -19.73
CA LEU A 218 -4.29 9.47 -18.28
C LEU A 218 -3.87 10.83 -17.71
N MET A 219 -4.30 11.10 -16.48
CA MET A 219 -3.86 12.25 -15.68
C MET A 219 -2.97 11.76 -14.53
N ASN A 220 -2.11 12.63 -14.00
CA ASN A 220 -1.27 12.28 -12.84
C ASN A 220 -2.08 12.23 -11.55
N LEU A 221 -2.79 11.12 -11.36
CA LEU A 221 -3.53 10.78 -10.15
C LEU A 221 -3.02 9.44 -9.66
N TRP A 222 -2.73 9.35 -8.36
CA TRP A 222 -2.37 8.09 -7.73
C TRP A 222 -2.73 8.12 -6.24
N PHE A 223 -2.67 6.96 -5.62
CA PHE A 223 -2.75 6.81 -4.19
C PHE A 223 -1.71 5.80 -3.71
N THR A 224 -1.36 5.90 -2.45
CA THR A 224 -0.41 5.02 -1.79
C THR A 224 -1.17 4.07 -0.89
N THR A 225 -0.79 2.80 -0.91
CA THR A 225 -1.17 1.83 0.09
C THR A 225 0.03 1.34 0.86
N VAL A 226 -0.18 0.95 2.11
CA VAL A 226 0.79 0.27 2.95
C VAL A 226 0.29 -1.13 3.27
N HIS A 227 1.19 -2.10 3.22
CA HIS A 227 1.02 -3.39 3.87
C HIS A 227 2.25 -3.69 4.72
N GLN A 228 2.00 -4.41 5.81
CA GLN A 228 2.95 -5.12 6.66
C GLN A 228 2.51 -6.58 6.67
#